data_AF-A0A9D7JGI4-F1
#
_entry.id   AF-A0A9D7JGI4-F1
#
_cell.length_a   1.000
_cell.length_b   1.000
_cell.length_c   1.000
_cell.angle_alpha   90.00
_cell.angle_beta   90.00
_cell.angle_gamma   90.00
#
_symmetry.space_group_name_H-M   'P 1'
#
loop_
_entity.id
_entity.type
_entity.pdbx_description
1 polymer ?
#
loop_
_entity_poly.entity_id
_entity_poly.type
_entity_poly.pdbx_seq_one_letter_code
_entity_poly.pdbx_strand_id
1 'polypeptide(L)'
;MRHALPILALVASLLAAPLPAQAADSEFHTCPDNAEARVSHTGSSEWIATTQSSRPRELRIEVIGRNPALVCVYRMFGTDYWIYRYPSAHHPNCTVSSGGGVPGFYCLR
;
A
#
# COMPACT_ATOMS: atom_id res chain seq x y z
N MET A 1 -61.28 40.90 -26.08
CA MET A 1 -60.86 39.49 -26.21
C MET A 1 -59.33 39.49 -26.31
N ARG A 2 -58.58 39.60 -25.20
CA ARG A 2 -58.14 38.50 -24.31
C ARG A 2 -57.68 37.28 -25.10
N HIS A 3 -56.39 37.20 -25.45
CA HIS A 3 -55.62 35.95 -25.42
C HIS A 3 -54.15 36.27 -25.07
N ALA A 4 -53.79 35.94 -23.84
CA ALA A 4 -52.43 35.81 -23.35
C ALA A 4 -52.03 34.34 -23.43
N LEU A 5 -50.82 34.02 -23.87
CA LEU A 5 -50.18 32.69 -23.77
C LEU A 5 -48.69 32.80 -24.22
N PRO A 6 -47.77 31.95 -23.73
CA PRO A 6 -47.05 32.21 -22.49
C PRO A 6 -45.52 32.20 -22.66
N ILE A 7 -44.82 32.92 -21.79
CA ILE A 7 -43.38 32.80 -21.58
C ILE A 7 -43.13 31.51 -20.80
N LEU A 8 -42.63 30.48 -21.47
CA LEU A 8 -42.17 29.25 -20.82
C LEU A 8 -40.95 28.71 -21.59
N ALA A 9 -39.85 29.46 -21.54
CA ALA A 9 -38.54 28.95 -21.90
C ALA A 9 -37.89 28.39 -20.63
N LEU A 10 -37.99 27.07 -20.51
CA LEU A 10 -37.42 26.20 -19.49
C LEU A 10 -35.95 26.53 -19.23
N VAL A 11 -35.65 27.10 -18.06
CA VAL A 11 -34.31 27.12 -17.46
C VAL A 11 -34.08 25.74 -16.86
N ALA A 12 -33.64 24.76 -17.67
CA ALA A 12 -33.46 23.37 -17.22
C ALA A 12 -32.04 22.83 -17.44
N SER A 13 -31.05 23.69 -17.69
CA SER A 13 -29.70 23.25 -18.09
C SER A 13 -28.62 23.36 -17.02
N LEU A 14 -28.96 23.65 -15.75
CA LEU A 14 -27.97 24.03 -14.71
C LEU A 14 -27.66 22.98 -13.63
N LEU A 15 -28.06 21.71 -13.79
CA LEU A 15 -27.85 20.69 -12.73
C LEU A 15 -27.04 19.45 -13.14
N ALA A 16 -26.39 19.45 -14.31
CA ALA A 16 -25.42 18.41 -14.65
C ALA A 16 -24.00 18.83 -14.23
N ALA A 17 -23.80 19.15 -12.95
CA ALA A 17 -22.45 19.18 -12.42
C ALA A 17 -21.95 17.72 -12.37
N PRO A 18 -20.84 17.38 -13.03
CA PRO A 18 -20.26 16.05 -12.87
C PRO A 18 -19.92 15.87 -11.39
N LEU A 19 -20.52 14.85 -10.76
CA LEU A 19 -20.13 14.44 -9.43
C LEU A 19 -18.61 14.19 -9.44
N PRO A 20 -17.86 14.68 -8.45
CA PRO A 20 -16.44 14.37 -8.37
C PRO A 20 -16.31 12.85 -8.37
N ALA A 21 -15.51 12.32 -9.30
CA ALA A 21 -15.17 10.91 -9.32
C ALA A 21 -14.68 10.55 -7.91
N GLN A 22 -15.46 9.74 -7.19
CA GLN A 22 -15.07 9.25 -5.88
C GLN A 22 -13.75 8.51 -6.10
N ALA A 23 -12.66 9.03 -5.52
CA ALA A 23 -11.40 8.32 -5.49
C ALA A 23 -11.68 6.94 -4.90
N ALA A 24 -11.31 5.88 -5.63
CA ALA A 24 -11.49 4.52 -5.14
C ALA A 24 -10.76 4.40 -3.78
N ASP A 25 -11.48 3.88 -2.78
CA ASP A 25 -10.91 3.60 -1.47
C ASP A 25 -9.74 2.63 -1.66
N SER A 26 -8.56 3.04 -1.21
CA SER A 26 -7.31 2.36 -1.54
C SER A 26 -6.30 2.47 -0.40
N GLU A 27 -5.40 1.49 -0.34
CA GLU A 27 -4.25 1.51 0.53
C GLU A 27 -2.96 1.33 -0.28
N PHE A 28 -1.89 1.95 0.21
CA PHE A 28 -0.55 1.81 -0.35
C PHE A 28 0.45 1.48 0.75
N HIS A 29 1.23 0.43 0.54
CA HIS A 29 2.22 -0.04 1.51
C HIS A 29 3.62 -0.09 0.90
N THR A 30 4.60 0.37 1.68
CA THR A 30 6.04 0.30 1.37
C THR A 30 6.77 -0.54 2.40
N CYS A 31 8.02 -0.90 2.11
CA CYS A 31 8.88 -1.56 3.07
C CYS A 31 9.26 -0.62 4.22
N PRO A 32 9.38 -1.14 5.46
CA PRO A 32 10.03 -0.41 6.54
C PRO A 32 11.46 0.00 6.18
N ASP A 33 11.85 1.21 6.59
CA ASP A 33 13.17 1.76 6.28
C ASP A 33 14.33 0.96 6.86
N ASN A 34 14.10 0.25 7.97
CA ASN A 34 15.08 -0.64 8.58
C ASN A 34 14.40 -1.87 9.18
N ALA A 35 15.11 -3.00 9.16
CA ALA A 35 14.80 -4.17 9.97
C ALA A 35 15.98 -4.49 10.89
N GLU A 36 15.69 -5.08 12.04
CA GLU A 36 16.68 -5.44 13.06
C GLU A 36 16.61 -6.95 13.35
N ALA A 37 17.77 -7.60 13.40
CA ALA A 37 17.92 -8.99 13.81
C ALA A 37 18.81 -9.05 15.07
N ARG A 38 18.30 -9.74 16.09
CA ARG A 38 19.00 -9.98 17.35
C ARG A 38 19.42 -11.45 17.42
N VAL A 39 20.70 -11.69 17.69
CA VAL A 39 21.16 -12.99 18.14
C VAL A 39 20.98 -13.05 19.64
N SER A 40 20.57 -14.20 20.17
CA SER A 40 20.49 -14.46 21.60
C SER A 40 21.19 -15.79 21.92
N HIS A 41 21.80 -15.90 23.10
CA HIS A 41 22.36 -17.16 23.60
C HIS A 41 21.81 -17.47 24.99
N THR A 42 21.86 -18.75 25.35
CA THR A 42 21.48 -19.26 26.69
C THR A 42 22.70 -19.56 27.57
N GLY A 43 23.92 -19.20 27.12
CA GLY A 43 25.16 -19.37 27.89
C GLY A 43 25.38 -18.33 29.00
N SER A 44 26.59 -18.34 29.58
CA SER A 44 27.04 -17.38 30.61
C SER A 44 26.78 -15.92 30.20
N SER A 45 26.48 -15.06 31.17
CA SER A 45 26.29 -13.61 30.98
C SER A 45 27.55 -12.86 30.54
N GLU A 46 28.70 -13.54 30.53
CA GLU A 46 29.96 -12.99 30.00
C GLU A 46 29.97 -12.89 28.48
N TRP A 47 29.09 -13.61 27.80
CA TRP A 47 28.92 -13.49 26.36
C TRP A 47 27.97 -12.34 26.04
N ILE A 48 28.30 -11.59 24.99
CA ILE A 48 27.49 -10.48 24.48
C ILE A 48 27.05 -10.85 23.07
N ALA A 49 25.74 -10.82 22.82
CA ALA A 49 25.20 -11.08 21.49
C ALA A 49 25.07 -9.79 20.67
N THR A 50 25.54 -9.84 19.42
CA THR A 50 25.51 -8.69 18.50
C THR A 50 24.11 -8.49 17.93
N THR A 51 23.70 -7.22 17.82
CA THR A 51 22.52 -6.80 17.05
C THR A 51 22.97 -6.27 15.68
N GLN A 52 22.24 -6.59 14.62
CA GLN A 52 22.44 -5.96 13.31
C GLN A 52 21.14 -5.37 12.79
N SER A 53 21.26 -4.26 12.09
CA SER A 53 20.17 -3.61 11.38
C SER A 53 20.56 -3.39 9.93
N SER A 54 19.58 -3.39 9.03
CA SER A 54 19.80 -3.17 7.61
C SER A 54 18.65 -2.40 7.00
N ARG A 55 18.95 -1.62 5.96
CA ARG A 55 17.94 -1.03 5.07
C ARG A 55 17.47 -2.06 4.04
N PRO A 56 16.31 -1.88 3.42
CA PRO A 56 15.88 -2.74 2.31
C PRO A 56 16.94 -2.70 1.21
N ARG A 57 17.42 -3.89 0.80
CA ARG A 57 18.29 -4.07 -0.36
C ARG A 57 17.48 -4.22 -1.62
N GLU A 58 16.34 -4.89 -1.51
CA GLU A 58 15.47 -5.24 -2.62
C GLU A 58 14.03 -5.23 -2.14
N LEU A 59 13.14 -4.74 -3.01
CA LEU A 59 11.71 -4.78 -2.83
C LEU A 59 11.14 -5.56 -4.01
N ARG A 60 10.27 -6.51 -3.73
CA ARG A 60 9.61 -7.31 -4.76
C ARG A 60 8.23 -7.73 -4.32
N ILE A 61 7.42 -8.12 -5.29
CA ILE A 61 6.11 -8.71 -5.02
C ILE A 61 6.21 -10.19 -5.35
N GLU A 62 5.76 -11.03 -4.43
CA GLU A 62 5.70 -12.48 -4.63
C GLU A 62 4.32 -13.02 -4.27
N VAL A 63 3.98 -14.19 -4.82
CA VAL A 63 2.81 -14.95 -4.36
C VAL A 63 3.26 -15.88 -3.24
N ILE A 64 2.81 -15.59 -2.02
CA ILE A 64 3.06 -16.45 -0.86
C ILE A 64 1.75 -17.16 -0.53
N GLY A 65 1.75 -18.49 -0.68
CA GLY A 65 0.53 -19.30 -0.63
C GLY A 65 -0.37 -19.03 -1.84
N ARG A 66 -1.49 -18.34 -1.64
CA ARG A 66 -2.45 -17.98 -2.71
C ARG A 66 -2.60 -16.47 -2.93
N ASN A 67 -1.90 -15.66 -2.13
CA ASN A 67 -2.08 -14.21 -2.12
C ASN A 67 -0.80 -13.51 -2.59
N PRO A 68 -0.90 -12.43 -3.38
CA PRO A 68 0.24 -11.55 -3.60
C PRO A 68 0.65 -10.92 -2.26
N ALA A 69 1.94 -10.69 -2.07
CA ALA A 69 2.51 -10.06 -0.90
C ALA A 69 3.66 -9.13 -1.32
N LEU A 70 3.77 -7.98 -0.66
CA LEU A 70 4.98 -7.17 -0.71
C LEU A 70 6.06 -7.85 0.12
N VAL A 71 7.19 -8.15 -0.51
CA VAL A 71 8.37 -8.77 0.10
C VAL A 71 9.50 -7.75 0.16
N CYS A 72 10.02 -7.56 1.36
CA CYS A 72 11.09 -6.62 1.68
C CYS A 72 12.32 -7.42 2.09
N VAL A 73 13.40 -7.32 1.32
CA VAL A 73 14.63 -8.08 1.54
C VAL A 73 15.68 -7.19 2.20
N TYR A 74 16.24 -7.67 3.31
CA TYR A 74 17.26 -7.03 4.14
C TYR A 74 18.47 -7.93 4.26
N ARG A 75 19.68 -7.38 4.38
CA ARG A 75 20.89 -8.18 4.58
C ARG A 75 21.50 -7.93 5.95
N MET A 76 21.52 -8.96 6.79
CA MET A 76 22.05 -8.92 8.16
C MET A 76 22.88 -10.19 8.38
N PHE A 77 23.97 -10.11 9.15
CA PHE A 77 24.84 -11.27 9.43
C PHE A 77 25.32 -12.04 8.17
N GLY A 78 25.46 -11.35 7.03
CA GLY A 78 25.90 -11.93 5.76
C GLY A 78 24.80 -12.63 4.94
N THR A 79 23.60 -12.79 5.50
CA THR A 79 22.47 -13.53 4.89
C THR A 79 21.30 -12.59 4.57
N ASP A 80 20.49 -12.97 3.58
CA ASP A 80 19.28 -12.25 3.24
C ASP A 80 18.12 -12.71 4.14
N TYR A 81 17.42 -11.72 4.71
CA TYR A 81 16.24 -11.87 5.53
C TYR A 81 15.10 -11.13 4.86
N TRP A 82 13.94 -11.76 4.82
CA TRP A 82 12.73 -11.16 4.28
C TRP A 82 11.67 -10.98 5.35
N ILE A 83 10.92 -9.91 5.22
CA ILE A 83 9.60 -9.76 5.82
C ILE A 83 8.62 -9.51 4.69
N TYR A 84 7.36 -9.88 4.90
CA TYR A 84 6.34 -9.69 3.89
C TYR A 84 5.04 -9.17 4.49
N ARG A 85 4.24 -8.52 3.64
CA ARG A 85 2.94 -7.98 4.00
C ARG A 85 1.87 -8.45 3.00
N TYR A 86 0.81 -9.03 3.55
CA TYR A 86 -0.40 -9.37 2.81
C TYR A 86 -1.34 -8.15 2.68
N PRO A 87 -2.29 -8.20 1.73
CA PRO A 87 -3.40 -7.24 1.64
C PRO A 87 -4.17 -7.15 2.96
N SER A 88 -4.71 -5.98 3.28
CA SER A 88 -5.73 -5.90 4.33
C SER A 88 -7.02 -6.60 3.89
N ALA A 89 -7.82 -7.08 4.85
CA ALA A 89 -9.10 -7.71 4.55
C ALA A 89 -10.11 -6.74 3.88
N HIS A 90 -9.92 -5.43 4.06
CA HIS A 90 -10.76 -4.40 3.45
C HIS A 90 -10.34 -4.01 2.03
N HIS A 91 -9.11 -4.34 1.63
CA HIS A 91 -8.58 -4.04 0.30
C HIS A 91 -7.86 -5.29 -0.26
N PRO A 92 -8.61 -6.37 -0.59
CA PRO A 92 -8.00 -7.64 -0.97
C PRO A 92 -7.35 -7.61 -2.36
N ASN A 93 -7.72 -6.63 -3.19
CA ASN A 93 -7.32 -6.54 -4.59
C ASN A 93 -6.07 -5.69 -4.75
N CYS A 94 -4.90 -6.29 -4.56
CA CYS A 94 -3.62 -5.60 -4.68
C CYS A 94 -2.93 -5.83 -6.01
N THR A 95 -2.30 -4.78 -6.52
CA THR A 95 -1.42 -4.81 -7.68
C THR A 95 -0.05 -4.25 -7.34
N VAL A 96 0.92 -4.61 -8.17
CA VAL A 96 2.24 -4.00 -8.13
C VAL A 96 2.11 -2.60 -8.73
N SER A 97 2.43 -1.58 -7.94
CA SER A 97 2.44 -0.21 -8.43
C SER A 97 3.54 0.60 -7.76
N SER A 98 4.01 1.62 -8.45
CA SER A 98 4.93 2.61 -7.93
C SER A 98 4.15 3.86 -7.51
N GLY A 99 3.82 3.96 -6.23
CA GLY A 99 3.25 5.17 -5.64
C GLY A 99 4.35 6.20 -5.40
N GLY A 100 4.29 7.36 -6.06
CA GLY A 100 5.30 8.42 -5.87
C GLY A 100 6.73 8.02 -6.25
N GLY A 101 6.89 7.05 -7.15
CA GLY A 101 8.20 6.53 -7.58
C GLY A 101 8.80 5.43 -6.71
N VAL A 102 8.11 5.03 -5.62
CA VAL A 102 8.55 3.94 -4.74
C VAL A 102 7.76 2.67 -5.07
N PRO A 103 8.42 1.53 -5.36
CA PRO A 103 7.73 0.27 -5.51
C PRO A 103 6.99 -0.10 -4.23
N GLY A 104 5.72 -0.47 -4.34
CA GLY A 104 4.93 -0.86 -3.19
C GLY A 104 3.70 -1.66 -3.57
N PHE A 105 2.84 -1.83 -2.57
CA PHE A 105 1.63 -2.61 -2.68
C PHE A 105 0.44 -1.67 -2.72
N TYR A 106 -0.15 -1.52 -3.90
CA TYR A 106 -1.34 -0.69 -4.09
C TYR A 106 -2.57 -1.58 -4.12
N CYS A 107 -3.50 -1.36 -3.21
CA CYS A 107 -4.66 -2.21 -3.04
C CYS A 107 -5.94 -1.40 -3.11
N LEU A 108 -6.93 -1.96 -3.80
CA LEU A 108 -8.26 -1.39 -3.96
C LEU A 108 -9.28 -2.16 -3.12
N ARG A 109 -10.29 -1.45 -2.66
CA ARG A 109 -11.44 -2.01 -1.97
C ARG A 109 -12.34 -2.83 -2.90
#